data_AF-A0A6P2GBJ4-F1
#
_entry.id   AF-A0A6P2GBJ4-F1
#
_cell.length_a   1.000
_cell.length_b   1.000
_cell.length_c   1.000
_cell.angle_alpha   90.00
_cell.angle_beta   90.00
_cell.angle_gamma   90.00
#
_symmetry.space_group_name_H-M   'P 1'
#
loop_
_entity.id
_entity.type
_entity.pdbx_description
1 polymer ?
#
loop_
_entity_poly.entity_id
_entity_poly.type
_entity_poly.pdbx_seq_one_letter_code
_entity_poly.pdbx_strand_id
1 'polypeptide(L)'
;MLTRDYVERELSHIQRMVALLESDTGAGDVVMPCAMRVSRPSYWRGRIEALLVTPGLPRDVRRLGDALLEKIGGMESRVAVMK
;
A
#
# COMPACT_ATOMS: atom_id res chain seq x y z
N MET A 1 -19.74 -5.36 -7.40
CA MET A 1 -18.51 -5.53 -8.20
C MET A 1 -17.86 -4.16 -8.32
N LEU A 2 -16.59 -4.02 -7.97
CA LEU A 2 -15.88 -2.74 -8.11
C LEU A 2 -15.67 -2.42 -9.59
N THR A 3 -15.75 -1.14 -9.97
CA THR A 3 -15.47 -0.73 -11.34
C THR A 3 -13.96 -0.69 -11.56
N ARG A 4 -13.52 -0.91 -12.80
CA ARG A 4 -12.11 -0.80 -13.19
C ARG A 4 -11.51 0.55 -12.77
N ASP A 5 -12.21 1.64 -13.05
CA ASP A 5 -11.72 2.99 -12.74
C ASP A 5 -11.61 3.26 -11.24
N TYR A 6 -12.42 2.56 -10.42
CA TYR A 6 -12.28 2.63 -8.97
C TYR A 6 -10.99 1.92 -8.53
N VAL A 7 -10.73 0.73 -9.05
CA VAL A 7 -9.53 -0.05 -8.70
C VAL A 7 -8.24 0.69 -9.08
N GLU A 8 -8.19 1.27 -10.28
CA GLU A 8 -7.02 2.03 -10.75
C GLU A 8 -6.76 3.28 -9.87
N ARG A 9 -7.83 4.01 -9.51
CA ARG A 9 -7.73 5.18 -8.61
C ARG A 9 -7.30 4.80 -7.20
N GLU A 10 -7.87 3.72 -6.65
CA GLU A 10 -7.53 3.27 -5.30
C GLU A 10 -6.09 2.75 -5.23
N LEU A 11 -5.62 2.00 -6.23
CA LEU A 11 -4.21 1.57 -6.27
C LEU A 11 -3.25 2.76 -6.39
N SER A 12 -3.59 3.78 -7.17
CA SER A 12 -2.81 5.02 -7.27
C SER A 12 -2.80 5.82 -5.95
N HIS A 13 -3.90 5.78 -5.20
CA HIS A 13 -3.95 6.35 -3.86
C HIS A 13 -3.06 5.57 -2.88
N ILE A 14 -3.18 4.24 -2.86
CA ILE A 14 -2.39 3.35 -2.00
C ILE A 14 -0.90 3.49 -2.31
N GLN A 15 -0.50 3.59 -3.59
CA GLN A 15 0.90 3.81 -3.97
C GLN A 15 1.49 5.07 -3.34
N ARG A 16 0.74 6.19 -3.35
CA ARG A 16 1.17 7.43 -2.68
C ARG A 16 1.30 7.21 -1.19
N MET A 17 0.33 6.55 -0.56
CA MET A 17 0.35 6.26 0.87
C MET A 17 1.54 5.38 1.28
N VAL A 18 1.87 4.35 0.51
CA VAL A 18 3.03 3.49 0.75
C VAL A 18 4.34 4.27 0.60
N ALA A 19 4.48 5.13 -0.42
CA ALA A 19 5.69 5.94 -0.59
C ALA A 19 5.93 6.90 0.60
N LEU A 20 4.86 7.42 1.18
CA LEU A 20 4.93 8.27 2.37
C LEU A 20 5.40 7.47 3.60
N LEU A 21 4.86 6.27 3.81
CA LEU A 21 5.29 5.39 4.91
C LEU A 21 6.77 4.95 4.77
N GLU A 22 7.22 4.72 3.54
CA GLU A 22 8.62 4.40 3.23
C GLU A 22 9.56 5.56 3.59
N SER A 23 9.13 6.79 3.37
CA SER A 23 9.91 7.99 3.68
C SER A 23 10.00 8.22 5.20
N ASP A 24 8.88 8.04 5.92
CA ASP A 24 8.83 8.20 7.38
C ASP A 24 9.72 7.18 8.10
N THR A 25 9.81 5.94 7.59
CA THR A 25 10.67 4.89 8.16
C THR A 25 12.17 5.09 7.88
N GLY A 26 12.54 5.82 6.83
CA GLY A 26 13.94 6.15 6.52
C GLY A 26 14.48 7.40 7.22
N ALA A 27 13.61 8.31 7.67
CA ALA A 27 14.01 9.63 8.14
C ALA A 27 14.40 9.70 9.62
N GLY A 28 14.21 8.64 10.42
CA GLY A 28 14.52 8.68 11.85
C GLY A 28 13.72 9.78 12.57
N ASP A 29 12.48 9.46 12.93
CA ASP A 29 11.70 10.22 13.92
C ASP A 29 11.18 11.61 13.52
N VAL A 30 11.03 11.90 12.21
CA VAL A 30 10.18 13.03 11.77
C VAL A 30 8.78 12.51 11.47
N VAL A 31 8.03 12.18 12.53
CA VAL A 31 6.60 11.86 12.43
C VAL A 31 5.87 13.16 12.05
N MET A 32 5.66 13.40 10.76
CA MET A 32 4.67 14.39 10.33
C MET A 32 3.29 13.88 10.76
N PRO A 33 2.60 14.54 11.71
CA PRO A 33 1.33 14.06 12.21
C PRO A 33 0.23 14.42 11.20
N CYS A 34 0.14 13.67 10.10
CA CYS A 34 -1.10 13.62 9.35
C CYS A 34 -2.05 12.65 10.06
N ALA A 35 -2.85 13.19 10.99
CA ALA A 35 -3.89 12.48 11.75
C ALA A 35 -4.95 11.72 10.92
N MET A 36 -4.82 11.67 9.59
CA MET A 36 -5.67 10.92 8.65
C MET A 36 -4.92 9.82 7.87
N ARG A 37 -3.68 9.47 8.24
CA ARG A 37 -2.93 8.40 7.56
C ARG A 37 -2.95 7.12 8.36
N VAL A 38 -3.42 6.04 7.74
CA VAL A 38 -3.26 4.71 8.32
C VAL A 38 -1.79 4.29 8.20
N SER A 39 -1.10 4.17 9.32
CA SER A 39 0.34 3.91 9.38
C SER A 39 0.71 2.42 9.32
N ARG A 40 -0.26 1.53 9.55
CA ARG A 40 -0.04 0.08 9.59
C ARG A 40 0.06 -0.48 8.17
N PRO A 41 1.20 -1.07 7.75
CA PRO A 41 1.32 -1.68 6.42
C PRO A 41 0.28 -2.79 6.18
N SER A 42 -0.09 -3.54 7.21
CA SER A 42 -1.10 -4.61 7.14
C SER A 42 -2.48 -4.14 6.71
N TYR A 43 -2.86 -2.90 7.04
CA TYR A 43 -4.12 -2.30 6.56
C TYR A 43 -4.10 -2.14 5.04
N TRP A 44 -2.99 -1.62 4.50
CA TRP A 44 -2.81 -1.41 3.07
C TRP A 44 -2.71 -2.72 2.31
N ARG A 45 -2.10 -3.77 2.90
CA ARG A 45 -2.13 -5.13 2.33
C ARG A 45 -3.56 -5.60 2.10
N GLY A 46 -4.39 -5.61 3.15
CA GLY A 46 -5.77 -6.11 3.04
C GLY A 46 -6.61 -5.33 2.03
N ARG A 47 -6.36 -4.03 1.89
CA ARG A 47 -6.96 -3.20 0.84
C ARG A 47 -6.55 -3.62 -0.56
N ILE A 48 -5.25 -3.84 -0.82
CA ILE A 48 -4.76 -4.27 -2.14
C ILE A 48 -5.30 -5.66 -2.48
N GLU A 49 -5.25 -6.61 -1.55
CA GLU A 49 -5.77 -7.96 -1.75
C GLU A 49 -7.26 -7.93 -2.16
N ALA A 50 -8.08 -7.12 -1.48
CA ALA A 50 -9.49 -6.96 -1.81
C ALA A 50 -9.71 -6.37 -3.22
N LEU A 51 -8.83 -5.46 -3.67
CA LEU A 51 -8.90 -4.92 -5.03
C LEU A 51 -8.53 -5.98 -6.08
N LEU A 52 -7.50 -6.77 -5.83
CA LEU A 52 -6.96 -7.77 -6.76
C LEU A 52 -7.89 -8.97 -6.97
N VAL A 53 -8.87 -9.18 -6.10
CA VAL A 53 -9.96 -10.17 -6.30
C VAL A 53 -10.91 -9.76 -7.43
N THR A 54 -10.89 -8.49 -7.87
CA THR A 54 -11.76 -8.02 -8.97
C THR A 54 -11.42 -8.76 -10.27
N PRO A 55 -12.39 -9.47 -10.91
CA PRO A 55 -12.13 -10.19 -12.14
C PRO A 55 -11.97 -9.23 -13.32
N GLY A 56 -11.20 -9.63 -14.32
CA GLY A 56 -10.99 -8.85 -15.55
C GLY A 56 -10.10 -7.62 -15.38
N LEU A 57 -9.30 -7.55 -14.31
CA LEU A 57 -8.32 -6.49 -14.14
C LEU A 57 -7.27 -6.52 -15.26
N PRO A 58 -6.91 -5.36 -15.84
CA PRO A 58 -5.80 -5.28 -16.77
C PRO A 58 -4.50 -5.78 -16.13
N ARG A 59 -3.64 -6.40 -16.94
CA ARG A 59 -2.39 -6.99 -16.48
C ARG A 59 -1.50 -5.98 -15.75
N ASP A 60 -1.44 -4.74 -16.25
CA ASP A 60 -0.62 -3.68 -15.66
C ASP A 60 -1.14 -3.24 -14.28
N VAL A 61 -2.46 -3.20 -14.11
CA VAL A 61 -3.10 -2.86 -12.83
C VAL A 61 -2.84 -3.96 -11.81
N ARG A 62 -2.91 -5.23 -12.24
CA ARG A 62 -2.56 -6.37 -11.39
C ARG A 62 -1.09 -6.34 -10.98
N ARG A 63 -0.19 -6.07 -11.93
CA ARG A 63 1.26 -5.94 -11.69
C ARG A 63 1.58 -4.81 -10.71
N LEU A 64 0.87 -3.69 -10.80
CA LEU A 64 1.01 -2.59 -9.84
C LEU A 64 0.62 -3.03 -8.42
N GLY A 65 -0.51 -3.73 -8.28
CA GLY A 65 -0.94 -4.27 -6.98
C GLY A 65 0.06 -5.27 -6.41
N ASP A 66 0.56 -6.20 -7.21
CA ASP A 66 1.56 -7.18 -6.79
C ASP A 66 2.87 -6.49 -6.32
N ALA A 67 3.34 -5.48 -7.05
CA ALA A 67 4.52 -4.70 -6.66
C ALA A 67 4.31 -3.93 -5.34
N LEU A 68 3.09 -3.43 -5.09
CA LEU A 68 2.76 -2.78 -3.82
C LEU A 68 2.71 -3.78 -2.66
N LEU A 69 2.25 -5.01 -2.89
CA LEU A 69 2.28 -6.09 -1.89
C LEU A 69 3.71 -6.46 -1.50
N GLU A 70 4.62 -6.58 -2.47
CA GLU A 70 6.04 -6.84 -2.21
C GLU A 70 6.67 -5.73 -1.34
N LYS A 71 6.40 -4.45 -1.68
CA LYS A 71 6.86 -3.31 -0.87
C LYS A 71 6.35 -3.36 0.56
N ILE A 72 5.06 -3.61 0.75
CA ILE A 72 4.45 -3.72 2.08
C ILE A 72 5.03 -4.90 2.86
N GLY A 73 5.27 -6.05 2.21
CA GLY A 73 5.96 -7.19 2.81
C GLY A 73 7.34 -6.80 3.37
N GLY A 74 8.13 -6.08 2.57
CA GLY A 74 9.42 -5.55 3.02
C GLY A 74 9.32 -4.61 4.23
N MET A 75 8.31 -3.74 4.28
CA MET A 75 8.07 -2.83 5.42
C MET A 75 7.74 -3.59 6.70
N GLU A 76 6.87 -4.60 6.63
CA GLU A 76 6.50 -5.37 7.80
C GLU A 76 7.65 -6.20 8.36
N SER A 77 8.50 -6.77 7.50
CA SER A 77 9.71 -7.46 7.94
C SER A 77 10.65 -6.51 8.69
N ARG A 78 10.82 -5.25 8.23
CA ARG A 78 11.63 -4.25 8.94
C ARG A 78 11.03 -3.91 10.30
N VAL A 79 9.72 -3.70 10.37
CA VAL A 79 9.03 -3.44 11.66
C VAL A 79 9.19 -4.63 12.63
N ALA A 80 9.15 -5.87 12.12
CA ALA A 80 9.36 -7.06 12.95
C ALA A 80 10.81 -7.19 13.46
N VAL A 81 11.81 -6.73 12.71
CA VAL A 81 13.23 -6.72 13.13
C VAL A 81 13.53 -5.60 14.14
N MET A 82 12.80 -4.49 14.08
CA MET A 82 12.98 -3.34 14.98
C MET A 82 12.28 -3.51 16.35
N LYS A 83 11.51 -4.58 16.55
CA LYS A 83 10.77 -4.87 17.78
C LYS A 83 11.49 -5.92 18.62
#